data_AF-A0A2P5A594-F1
#
_entry.id   AF-A0A2P5A594-F1
#
_cell.length_a   1.000
_cell.length_b   1.000
_cell.length_c   1.000
_cell.angle_alpha   90.00
_cell.angle_beta   90.00
_cell.angle_gamma   90.00
#
_symmetry.space_group_name_H-M   'P 1'
#
loop_
_entity.id
_entity.type
_entity.pdbx_description
1 polymer ?
#
loop_
_entity_poly.entity_id
_entity_poly.type
_entity_poly.pdbx_seq_one_letter_code
_entity_poly.pdbx_strand_id
1 'polypeptide(L)'
;MQETQILSSISNTRALPTSTFSNPSRPQLPTPPSHDFPSLSHPRNPRFPTLSTKTNTTLPHPHPHPHPHPKPASSSSDFEEKMLYLDSIGIDFLSLIDDHPPILSSPLSEIKSTVDFVTSTAGFTAVEFRRIVGMCPEVLSSRVSEIVPVFTFLIREARVNGSDLKRVINRRPRLLASSVRNRLRPTLYFLQSIGIAEVDKHTNLLSCSVEEKLLPRIEYLEKIGFSHRDSLSMFRRFPQLFCYSIKDNFEPKFDYFVVEMGRDLKELKEFPQYFSFSLEKRIKPRHQSCVEKGVCFPLPILLKTSNAQFRDRLEICCNTSLPFKSSPLWCTDCDIHSI
;
A
#
# COMPACT_ATOMS: atom_id res chain seq x y z
N MET A 1 9.05 36.79 -32.29
CA MET A 1 8.85 37.84 -33.31
C MET A 1 10.06 37.85 -34.23
N GLN A 2 9.96 37.11 -35.33
CA GLN A 2 10.52 37.47 -36.63
C GLN A 2 9.83 36.58 -37.67
N GLU A 3 8.73 37.14 -38.17
CA GLU A 3 8.11 37.01 -39.50
C GLU A 3 9.17 37.01 -40.64
N THR A 4 9.03 36.46 -41.87
CA THR A 4 7.92 35.86 -42.63
C THR A 4 8.46 35.33 -43.98
N GLN A 5 7.81 34.28 -44.51
CA GLN A 5 7.73 33.80 -45.92
C GLN A 5 8.95 33.30 -46.71
N ILE A 6 8.88 32.02 -47.10
CA ILE A 6 8.89 31.58 -48.52
C ILE A 6 7.86 30.44 -48.70
N LEU A 7 6.97 30.58 -49.69
CA LEU A 7 5.95 29.63 -50.14
C LEU A 7 6.37 28.97 -51.48
N SER A 8 5.64 27.91 -51.84
CA SER A 8 5.56 27.20 -53.15
C SER A 8 6.53 26.01 -53.31
N SER A 9 6.16 24.81 -53.73
CA SER A 9 4.91 24.23 -54.24
C SER A 9 5.06 22.69 -54.34
N ILE A 10 3.97 22.02 -54.71
CA ILE A 10 3.87 20.70 -55.36
C ILE A 10 3.44 19.53 -54.47
N SER A 11 2.13 19.38 -54.48
CA SER A 11 1.29 18.19 -54.34
C SER A 11 1.86 16.96 -55.05
N ASN A 12 1.84 15.80 -54.39
CA ASN A 12 1.64 14.54 -55.10
C ASN A 12 0.93 13.50 -54.24
N THR A 13 -0.28 13.18 -54.69
CA THR A 13 -1.19 12.13 -54.30
C THR A 13 -0.59 10.76 -54.67
N ARG A 14 -0.60 9.79 -53.76
CA ARG A 14 -0.60 8.37 -54.14
C ARG A 14 -1.39 7.54 -53.13
N ALA A 15 -2.43 6.91 -53.64
CA ALA A 15 -3.35 6.04 -52.93
C ALA A 15 -2.94 4.56 -53.03
N LEU A 16 -3.42 3.80 -52.03
CA LEU A 16 -3.69 2.35 -51.98
C LEU A 16 -2.47 1.38 -51.89
N PRO A 17 -2.62 0.16 -51.30
CA PRO A 17 -3.87 -0.59 -51.15
C PRO A 17 -4.19 -1.21 -49.78
N THR A 18 -5.49 -1.45 -49.63
CA THR A 18 -6.17 -2.37 -48.71
C THR A 18 -5.62 -3.80 -48.79
N SER A 19 -5.23 -4.36 -47.65
CA SER A 19 -4.96 -5.79 -47.49
C SER A 19 -6.02 -6.44 -46.58
N THR A 20 -6.91 -7.21 -47.20
CA THR A 20 -7.74 -8.24 -46.60
C THR A 20 -6.87 -9.41 -46.14
N PHE A 21 -6.87 -9.73 -44.84
CA PHE A 21 -6.46 -11.07 -44.36
C PHE A 21 -7.29 -11.50 -43.14
N SER A 22 -8.25 -12.36 -43.45
CA SER A 22 -8.66 -13.59 -42.78
C SER A 22 -8.19 -13.86 -41.34
N ASN A 23 -9.21 -14.06 -40.49
CA ASN A 23 -9.19 -14.76 -39.20
C ASN A 23 -8.42 -16.11 -39.25
N PRO A 24 -7.54 -16.39 -38.27
CA PRO A 24 -7.19 -17.75 -37.90
C PRO A 24 -7.92 -18.21 -36.64
N SER A 25 -8.40 -19.43 -36.74
CA SER A 25 -9.26 -20.18 -35.84
C SER A 25 -8.73 -20.35 -34.40
N ARG A 26 -9.69 -20.34 -33.48
CA ARG A 26 -9.63 -20.71 -32.06
C ARG A 26 -9.05 -22.14 -31.87
N PRO A 27 -8.03 -22.35 -31.02
CA PRO A 27 -7.67 -23.68 -30.56
C PRO A 27 -8.70 -24.19 -29.53
N GLN A 28 -9.24 -25.39 -29.75
CA GLN A 28 -10.09 -26.11 -28.81
C GLN A 28 -9.26 -26.65 -27.62
N LEU A 29 -9.72 -26.40 -26.39
CA LEU A 29 -9.25 -27.10 -25.20
C LEU A 29 -9.84 -28.53 -25.16
N PRO A 30 -9.06 -29.57 -24.80
CA PRO A 30 -9.60 -30.83 -24.31
C PRO A 30 -9.88 -30.77 -22.80
N THR A 31 -11.05 -31.25 -22.37
CA THR A 31 -11.40 -31.61 -20.98
C THR A 31 -11.49 -33.15 -20.86
N PRO A 32 -11.59 -33.74 -19.65
CA PRO A 32 -10.47 -34.24 -18.82
C PRO A 32 -10.56 -35.77 -18.58
N PRO A 33 -9.58 -36.41 -17.90
CA PRO A 33 -9.81 -37.70 -17.26
C PRO A 33 -10.17 -37.54 -15.77
N SER A 34 -11.18 -38.30 -15.37
CA SER A 34 -11.72 -38.51 -14.03
C SER A 34 -10.71 -39.14 -13.07
N HIS A 35 -10.60 -38.60 -11.86
CA HIS A 35 -9.97 -39.29 -10.73
C HIS A 35 -10.98 -39.50 -9.61
N ASP A 36 -11.20 -40.79 -9.33
CA ASP A 36 -12.02 -41.35 -8.25
C ASP A 36 -11.46 -40.99 -6.86
N PHE A 37 -12.34 -40.56 -5.96
CA PHE A 37 -12.10 -40.52 -4.52
C PHE A 37 -12.96 -41.58 -3.83
N PRO A 38 -12.41 -42.48 -3.00
CA PRO A 38 -13.21 -43.34 -2.16
C PRO A 38 -13.62 -42.62 -0.86
N SER A 39 -14.93 -42.57 -0.63
CA SER A 39 -15.58 -42.20 0.63
C SER A 39 -15.45 -43.35 1.63
N LEU A 40 -15.08 -43.06 2.89
CA LEU A 40 -15.29 -43.99 4.01
C LEU A 40 -16.13 -43.33 5.09
N SER A 41 -17.32 -43.90 5.25
CA SER A 41 -18.32 -43.61 6.27
C SER A 41 -18.00 -44.29 7.60
N HIS A 42 -18.25 -43.52 8.66
CA HIS A 42 -18.57 -43.85 10.06
C HIS A 42 -19.34 -45.17 10.31
N PRO A 43 -19.32 -45.78 11.53
CA PRO A 43 -19.84 -45.09 12.72
C PRO A 43 -19.30 -45.43 14.12
N ARG A 44 -19.73 -44.50 14.99
CA ARG A 44 -19.69 -44.28 16.44
C ARG A 44 -20.49 -45.35 17.21
N ASN A 45 -20.00 -45.80 18.39
CA ASN A 45 -20.77 -45.69 19.65
C ASN A 45 -19.98 -46.09 20.92
N PRO A 46 -20.39 -45.58 22.11
CA PRO A 46 -19.58 -45.49 23.33
C PRO A 46 -20.03 -46.44 24.46
N ARG A 47 -19.21 -46.61 25.52
CA ARG A 47 -19.65 -47.03 26.89
C ARG A 47 -18.51 -46.89 27.93
N PHE A 48 -18.76 -46.13 28.99
CA PHE A 48 -18.11 -46.17 30.33
C PHE A 48 -18.98 -47.05 31.28
N PRO A 49 -18.74 -47.22 32.60
CA PRO A 49 -17.53 -47.17 33.48
C PRO A 49 -17.44 -48.40 34.44
N THR A 50 -16.41 -48.50 35.31
CA THR A 50 -16.50 -48.56 36.81
C THR A 50 -15.34 -49.26 37.54
N LEU A 51 -14.97 -48.65 38.68
CA LEU A 51 -14.04 -49.04 39.76
C LEU A 51 -14.37 -50.40 40.43
N SER A 52 -13.35 -51.12 40.92
CA SER A 52 -13.24 -51.48 42.36
C SER A 52 -11.90 -52.09 42.77
N THR A 53 -11.55 -51.80 44.02
CA THR A 53 -10.35 -51.99 44.85
C THR A 53 -10.08 -53.42 45.33
N LYS A 54 -8.81 -53.74 45.67
CA LYS A 54 -8.40 -54.27 47.00
C LYS A 54 -6.87 -54.27 47.20
N THR A 55 -6.51 -53.94 48.44
CA THR A 55 -5.21 -53.69 49.08
C THR A 55 -4.32 -54.92 49.30
N ASN A 56 -2.98 -54.72 49.38
CA ASN A 56 -2.18 -55.28 50.48
C ASN A 56 -0.78 -54.62 50.65
N THR A 57 -0.42 -54.54 51.92
CA THR A 57 0.65 -53.80 52.63
C THR A 57 2.06 -54.37 52.48
N THR A 58 3.10 -53.54 52.30
CA THR A 58 4.43 -53.68 52.98
C THR A 58 5.36 -52.46 52.77
N LEU A 59 6.10 -52.07 53.82
CA LEU A 59 7.27 -51.16 53.89
C LEU A 59 8.28 -51.84 54.87
N PRO A 60 9.58 -51.43 54.98
CA PRO A 60 10.45 -50.66 54.08
C PRO A 60 11.92 -51.19 53.97
N HIS A 61 12.73 -50.60 53.04
CA HIS A 61 14.20 -50.33 53.04
C HIS A 61 14.88 -50.65 51.69
N PRO A 62 16.06 -50.06 51.34
CA PRO A 62 16.40 -48.63 51.24
C PRO A 62 16.93 -48.26 49.82
N HIS A 63 17.04 -46.96 49.56
CA HIS A 63 17.45 -46.25 48.33
C HIS A 63 18.31 -46.96 47.25
N PRO A 64 18.05 -46.60 45.97
CA PRO A 64 19.13 -46.25 45.05
C PRO A 64 18.99 -44.82 44.49
N HIS A 65 20.15 -44.25 44.19
CA HIS A 65 20.45 -42.88 43.77
C HIS A 65 19.55 -42.29 42.66
N PRO A 66 19.30 -40.97 42.65
CA PRO A 66 18.70 -40.31 41.50
C PRO A 66 19.73 -40.18 40.37
N HIS A 67 19.43 -40.76 39.22
CA HIS A 67 20.04 -40.38 37.95
C HIS A 67 19.77 -38.89 37.68
N PRO A 68 20.74 -38.13 37.15
CA PRO A 68 20.49 -36.74 36.78
C PRO A 68 19.58 -36.72 35.54
N HIS A 69 18.33 -36.31 35.73
CA HIS A 69 17.52 -35.80 34.64
C HIS A 69 18.18 -34.54 34.07
N PRO A 70 18.35 -34.39 32.75
CA PRO A 70 18.87 -33.16 32.18
C PRO A 70 17.83 -32.05 32.36
N LYS A 71 18.22 -30.97 33.05
CA LYS A 71 17.44 -29.73 33.12
C LYS A 71 17.31 -29.13 31.70
N PRO A 72 16.12 -28.71 31.25
CA PRO A 72 15.98 -27.84 30.10
C PRO A 72 16.39 -26.42 30.53
N ALA A 73 17.70 -26.15 30.60
CA ALA A 73 18.24 -24.91 31.14
C ALA A 73 18.52 -23.82 30.07
N SER A 74 18.23 -24.06 28.78
CA SER A 74 18.68 -23.16 27.70
C SER A 74 17.72 -22.02 27.35
N SER A 75 16.42 -22.09 27.66
CA SER A 75 15.44 -21.09 27.19
C SER A 75 15.41 -19.81 28.03
N SER A 76 15.70 -19.89 29.34
CA SER A 76 15.69 -18.71 30.22
C SER A 76 16.91 -17.80 30.00
N SER A 77 18.08 -18.39 29.72
CA SER A 77 19.33 -17.64 29.48
C SER A 77 19.26 -16.86 28.16
N ASP A 78 18.78 -17.49 27.08
CA ASP A 78 18.69 -16.84 25.76
C ASP A 78 17.73 -15.64 25.78
N PHE A 79 16.61 -15.75 26.51
CA PHE A 79 15.68 -14.64 26.70
C PHE A 79 16.34 -13.47 27.46
N GLU A 80 17.00 -13.76 28.58
CA GLU A 80 17.67 -12.76 29.41
C GLU A 80 18.82 -12.07 28.64
N GLU A 81 19.60 -12.82 27.88
CA GLU A 81 20.68 -12.28 27.05
C GLU A 81 20.16 -11.37 25.93
N LYS A 82 19.04 -11.73 25.28
CA LYS A 82 18.38 -10.88 24.27
C LYS A 82 17.87 -9.59 24.88
N MET A 83 17.20 -9.68 26.03
CA MET A 83 16.69 -8.54 26.77
C MET A 83 17.82 -7.58 27.12
N LEU A 84 18.87 -8.06 27.79
CA LEU A 84 20.02 -7.25 28.17
C LEU A 84 20.71 -6.60 26.96
N TYR A 85 20.86 -7.33 25.85
CA TYR A 85 21.46 -6.78 24.65
C TYR A 85 20.61 -5.67 24.02
N LEU A 86 19.31 -5.89 23.85
CA LEU A 86 18.42 -4.91 23.22
C LEU A 86 18.27 -3.66 24.10
N ASP A 87 18.17 -3.83 25.42
CA ASP A 87 18.15 -2.71 26.36
C ASP A 87 19.45 -1.90 26.30
N SER A 88 20.60 -2.56 26.13
CA SER A 88 21.91 -1.89 26.01
C SER A 88 22.01 -0.97 24.78
N ILE A 89 21.25 -1.24 23.72
CA ILE A 89 21.17 -0.39 22.52
C ILE A 89 19.96 0.56 22.54
N GLY A 90 19.20 0.55 23.63
CA GLY A 90 18.06 1.43 23.89
C GLY A 90 16.77 0.98 23.19
N ILE A 91 16.59 -0.32 22.98
CA ILE A 91 15.36 -0.92 22.48
C ILE A 91 14.75 -1.72 23.62
N ASP A 92 13.61 -1.26 24.13
CA ASP A 92 12.89 -1.96 25.18
C ASP A 92 12.34 -3.29 24.65
N PHE A 93 12.89 -4.39 25.16
CA PHE A 93 12.54 -5.72 24.68
C PHE A 93 11.10 -6.12 25.00
N LEU A 94 10.57 -5.67 26.14
CA LEU A 94 9.23 -6.07 26.58
C LEU A 94 8.16 -5.48 25.66
N SER A 95 8.23 -4.18 25.35
CA SER A 95 7.34 -3.56 24.36
C SER A 95 7.56 -4.12 22.95
N LEU A 96 8.80 -4.47 22.59
CA LEU A 96 9.10 -5.06 21.28
C LEU A 96 8.43 -6.42 21.06
N ILE A 97 8.34 -7.28 22.09
CA ILE A 97 7.72 -8.60 21.94
C ILE A 97 6.23 -8.49 21.69
N ASP A 98 5.56 -7.51 22.31
CA ASP A 98 4.13 -7.27 22.10
C ASP A 98 3.84 -6.90 20.63
N ASP A 99 4.71 -6.10 20.01
CA ASP A 99 4.58 -5.65 18.63
C ASP A 99 5.20 -6.62 17.60
N HIS A 100 6.18 -7.43 18.00
CA HIS A 100 6.93 -8.35 17.11
C HIS A 100 7.39 -9.64 17.82
N PRO A 101 6.47 -10.58 18.10
CA PRO A 101 6.79 -11.87 18.72
C PRO A 101 7.86 -12.72 18.02
N PRO A 102 8.03 -12.69 16.67
CA PRO A 102 9.07 -13.48 15.98
C PRO A 102 10.50 -13.19 16.43
N ILE A 103 10.76 -12.09 17.15
CA ILE A 103 12.07 -11.81 17.76
C ILE A 103 12.51 -12.92 18.71
N LEU A 104 11.58 -13.57 19.40
CA LEU A 104 11.86 -14.65 20.36
C LEU A 104 12.53 -15.85 19.67
N SER A 105 12.10 -16.17 18.44
CA SER A 105 12.65 -17.28 17.65
C SER A 105 13.94 -16.92 16.92
N SER A 106 14.30 -15.64 16.85
CA SER A 106 15.50 -15.17 16.14
C SER A 106 16.75 -15.41 17.02
N PRO A 107 17.82 -16.05 16.53
CA PRO A 107 19.05 -16.23 17.33
C PRO A 107 19.69 -14.90 17.69
N LEU A 108 20.20 -14.75 18.92
CA LEU A 108 20.84 -13.50 19.36
C LEU A 108 22.04 -13.10 18.48
N SER A 109 22.78 -14.07 17.95
CA SER A 109 23.89 -13.83 17.01
C SER A 109 23.43 -13.18 15.71
N GLU A 110 22.27 -13.57 15.18
CA GLU A 110 21.69 -12.99 13.96
C GLU A 110 21.19 -11.57 14.24
N ILE A 111 20.53 -11.35 15.37
CA ILE A 111 20.09 -10.01 15.79
C ILE A 111 21.31 -9.08 15.88
N LYS A 112 22.37 -9.50 16.60
CA LYS A 112 23.64 -8.74 16.71
C LYS A 112 24.25 -8.45 15.34
N SER A 113 24.34 -9.46 14.48
CA SER A 113 24.88 -9.31 13.12
C SER A 113 24.10 -8.30 12.30
N THR A 114 22.76 -8.29 12.40
CA THR A 114 21.91 -7.32 11.70
C THR A 114 22.07 -5.92 12.26
N VAL A 115 22.11 -5.75 13.60
CA VAL A 115 22.39 -4.46 14.24
C VAL A 115 23.74 -3.91 13.80
N ASP A 116 24.79 -4.73 13.88
CA ASP A 116 26.16 -4.36 13.50
C ASP A 116 26.26 -4.02 12.01
N PHE A 117 25.62 -4.79 11.14
CA PHE A 117 25.59 -4.49 9.71
C PHE A 117 24.91 -3.14 9.44
N VAL A 118 23.72 -2.90 10.00
CA VAL A 118 22.98 -1.65 9.73
C VAL A 118 23.72 -0.44 10.30
N THR A 119 24.28 -0.55 11.49
CA THR A 119 24.95 0.57 12.16
C THR A 119 26.36 0.82 11.64
N SER A 120 27.18 -0.22 11.58
CA SER A 120 28.62 -0.11 11.27
C SER A 120 28.91 -0.18 9.78
N THR A 121 28.21 -1.05 9.03
CA THR A 121 28.49 -1.24 7.58
C THR A 121 27.64 -0.33 6.71
N ALA A 122 26.32 -0.27 6.95
CA ALA A 122 25.41 0.60 6.21
C ALA A 122 25.41 2.06 6.70
N GLY A 123 26.11 2.33 7.81
CA GLY A 123 26.40 3.68 8.30
C GLY A 123 25.20 4.40 8.93
N PHE A 124 24.21 3.68 9.46
CA PHE A 124 23.11 4.28 10.21
C PHE A 124 23.53 4.56 11.65
N THR A 125 23.18 5.72 12.18
CA THR A 125 23.43 6.03 13.59
C THR A 125 22.53 5.18 14.49
N ALA A 126 22.91 4.99 15.76
CA ALA A 126 22.08 4.27 16.72
C ALA A 126 20.67 4.90 16.87
N VAL A 127 20.56 6.23 16.78
CA VAL A 127 19.26 6.94 16.82
C VAL A 127 18.40 6.61 15.60
N GLU A 128 18.99 6.60 14.40
CA GLU A 128 18.29 6.20 13.17
C GLU A 128 17.86 4.74 13.24
N PHE A 129 18.72 3.85 13.74
CA PHE A 129 18.41 2.44 13.89
C PHE A 129 17.24 2.21 14.85
N ARG A 130 17.23 2.83 16.04
CA ARG A 130 16.09 2.74 16.96
C ARG A 130 14.78 3.23 16.33
N ARG A 131 14.84 4.32 15.56
CA ARG A 131 13.67 4.81 14.83
C ARG A 131 13.20 3.81 13.77
N ILE A 132 14.13 3.18 13.07
CA ILE A 132 13.83 2.11 12.09
C ILE A 132 13.12 0.95 12.78
N VAL A 133 13.63 0.47 13.92
CA VAL A 133 13.02 -0.62 14.69
C VAL A 133 11.63 -0.23 15.19
N GLY A 134 11.45 0.97 15.75
CA GLY A 134 10.14 1.44 16.21
C GLY A 134 9.10 1.59 15.09
N MET A 135 9.52 1.70 13.83
CA MET A 135 8.61 1.72 12.66
C MET A 135 8.47 0.36 11.97
N CYS A 136 9.42 -0.54 12.15
CA CYS A 136 9.53 -1.83 11.46
C CYS A 136 10.40 -2.78 12.30
N PRO A 137 9.84 -3.38 13.36
CA PRO A 137 10.58 -4.27 14.24
C PRO A 137 11.05 -5.55 13.51
N GLU A 138 10.41 -5.91 12.39
CA GLU A 138 10.77 -7.06 11.56
C GLU A 138 12.21 -7.00 11.02
N VAL A 139 12.82 -5.81 10.99
CA VAL A 139 14.24 -5.66 10.64
C VAL A 139 15.15 -6.46 11.56
N LEU A 140 14.82 -6.62 12.84
CA LEU A 140 15.65 -7.35 13.82
C LEU A 140 15.62 -8.87 13.60
N SER A 141 14.56 -9.38 12.98
CA SER A 141 14.44 -10.80 12.60
C SER A 141 14.89 -11.08 11.17
N SER A 142 15.27 -10.03 10.43
CA SER A 142 15.79 -10.17 9.07
C SER A 142 17.28 -10.50 9.10
N ARG A 143 17.74 -11.41 8.24
CA ARG A 143 19.16 -11.75 8.15
C ARG A 143 19.92 -10.74 7.30
N VAL A 144 21.21 -10.55 7.60
CA VAL A 144 22.09 -9.69 6.79
C VAL A 144 22.10 -10.11 5.32
N SER A 145 22.05 -11.42 5.03
CA SER A 145 21.98 -11.97 3.67
C SER A 145 20.70 -11.61 2.91
N GLU A 146 19.63 -11.22 3.61
CA GLU A 146 18.36 -10.77 3.02
C GLU A 146 18.33 -9.25 2.87
N ILE A 147 18.95 -8.53 3.81
CA ILE A 147 19.04 -7.07 3.83
C ILE A 147 20.01 -6.54 2.76
N VAL A 148 21.18 -7.15 2.59
CA VAL A 148 22.21 -6.68 1.61
C VAL A 148 21.65 -6.58 0.18
N PRO A 149 20.89 -7.58 -0.34
CA PRO A 149 20.24 -7.48 -1.63
C PRO A 149 19.28 -6.29 -1.77
N VAL A 150 18.63 -5.83 -0.69
CA VAL A 150 17.72 -4.67 -0.74
C VAL A 150 18.47 -3.41 -1.11
N PHE A 151 19.62 -3.15 -0.48
CA PHE A 151 20.46 -1.99 -0.82
C PHE A 151 20.95 -2.05 -2.27
N THR A 152 21.37 -3.24 -2.72
CA THR A 152 21.79 -3.44 -4.12
C THR A 152 20.64 -3.18 -5.10
N PHE A 153 19.46 -3.73 -4.80
CA PHE A 153 18.25 -3.52 -5.60
C PHE A 153 17.87 -2.03 -5.69
N LEU A 154 17.88 -1.32 -4.56
CA LEU A 154 17.53 0.10 -4.53
C LEU A 154 18.47 0.93 -5.41
N ILE A 155 19.78 0.67 -5.34
CA ILE A 155 20.78 1.42 -6.13
C ILE A 155 20.74 1.02 -7.61
N ARG A 156 20.72 -0.28 -7.91
CA ARG A 156 20.95 -0.80 -9.27
C ARG A 156 19.68 -0.90 -10.10
N GLU A 157 18.57 -1.32 -9.50
CA GLU A 157 17.31 -1.58 -10.20
C GLU A 157 16.32 -0.42 -10.03
N ALA A 158 16.11 0.05 -8.80
CA ALA A 158 15.22 1.18 -8.53
C ALA A 158 15.86 2.56 -8.77
N ARG A 159 17.16 2.60 -9.12
CA ARG A 159 17.93 3.80 -9.47
C ARG A 159 17.98 4.88 -8.38
N VAL A 160 17.96 4.48 -7.11
CA VAL A 160 18.15 5.38 -5.97
C VAL A 160 19.62 5.79 -5.89
N ASN A 161 19.89 7.09 -5.81
CA ASN A 161 21.25 7.59 -5.58
C ASN A 161 21.80 7.11 -4.23
N GLY A 162 23.06 6.71 -4.18
CA GLY A 162 23.70 6.23 -2.95
C GLY A 162 23.61 7.23 -1.78
N SER A 163 23.73 8.53 -2.07
CA SER A 163 23.57 9.62 -1.08
C SER A 163 22.17 9.72 -0.49
N ASP A 164 21.15 9.25 -1.20
CA ASP A 164 19.74 9.33 -0.80
C ASP A 164 19.26 8.08 -0.06
N LEU A 165 20.08 7.03 -0.04
CA LEU A 165 19.71 5.71 0.45
C LEU A 165 19.27 5.73 1.93
N LYS A 166 20.04 6.41 2.79
CA LYS A 166 19.67 6.60 4.20
C LYS A 166 18.33 7.30 4.35
N ARG A 167 18.08 8.35 3.56
CA ARG A 167 16.81 9.09 3.57
C ARG A 167 15.64 8.22 3.13
N VAL A 168 15.83 7.39 2.10
CA VAL A 168 14.81 6.45 1.60
C VAL A 168 14.47 5.40 2.67
N ILE A 169 15.47 4.76 3.26
CA ILE A 169 15.27 3.76 4.31
C ILE A 169 14.62 4.37 5.55
N ASN A 170 15.10 5.52 6.04
CA ASN A 170 14.49 6.20 7.18
C ASN A 170 13.02 6.60 6.95
N ARG A 171 12.63 6.89 5.69
CA ARG A 171 11.22 7.15 5.33
C ARG A 171 10.38 5.88 5.21
N ARG A 172 10.98 4.77 4.79
CA ARG A 172 10.28 3.48 4.64
C ARG A 172 11.14 2.30 5.09
N PRO A 173 11.27 2.07 6.42
CA PRO A 173 12.14 1.01 6.94
C PRO A 173 11.73 -0.39 6.50
N ARG A 174 10.43 -0.62 6.24
CA ARG A 174 9.87 -1.88 5.71
C ARG A 174 10.51 -2.35 4.40
N LEU A 175 11.22 -1.49 3.68
CA LEU A 175 12.03 -1.92 2.54
C LEU A 175 13.07 -2.97 2.94
N LEU A 176 13.71 -2.83 4.11
CA LEU A 176 14.75 -3.74 4.60
C LEU A 176 14.20 -5.14 4.94
N ALA A 177 12.95 -5.21 5.41
CA ALA A 177 12.27 -6.45 5.74
C ALA A 177 11.52 -7.08 4.54
N SER A 178 11.59 -6.46 3.36
CA SER A 178 10.86 -6.92 2.17
C SER A 178 11.75 -7.78 1.28
N SER A 179 11.24 -8.96 0.88
CA SER A 179 11.93 -9.81 -0.09
C SER A 179 12.13 -9.10 -1.43
N VAL A 180 13.38 -9.01 -1.90
CA VAL A 180 13.69 -8.47 -3.23
C VAL A 180 12.99 -9.27 -4.32
N ARG A 181 13.03 -10.61 -4.23
CA ARG A 181 12.49 -11.52 -5.27
C ARG A 181 10.97 -11.49 -5.32
N ASN A 182 10.32 -11.53 -4.16
CA ASN A 182 8.88 -11.79 -4.08
C ASN A 182 8.05 -10.51 -3.84
N ARG A 183 8.68 -9.40 -3.46
CA ARG A 183 7.99 -8.13 -3.17
C ARG A 183 8.56 -6.98 -3.99
N LEU A 184 9.82 -6.60 -3.76
CA LEU A 184 10.34 -5.35 -4.31
C LEU A 184 10.42 -5.36 -5.85
N ARG A 185 10.94 -6.44 -6.44
CA ARG A 185 11.11 -6.54 -7.90
C ARG A 185 9.77 -6.70 -8.66
N PRO A 186 8.82 -7.56 -8.23
CA PRO A 186 7.48 -7.58 -8.81
C PRO A 186 6.80 -6.21 -8.77
N THR A 187 6.89 -5.50 -7.63
CA THR A 187 6.30 -4.17 -7.50
C THR A 187 6.99 -3.14 -8.40
N LEU A 188 8.32 -3.20 -8.55
CA LEU A 188 9.04 -2.36 -9.51
C LEU A 188 8.52 -2.55 -10.94
N TYR A 189 8.40 -3.80 -11.40
CA TYR A 189 7.90 -4.11 -12.74
C TYR A 189 6.46 -3.69 -12.93
N PHE A 190 5.61 -3.92 -11.92
CA PHE A 190 4.23 -3.44 -11.95
C PHE A 190 4.16 -1.93 -12.12
N LEU A 191 4.88 -1.15 -11.30
CA LEU A 191 4.89 0.32 -11.39
C LEU A 191 5.37 0.80 -12.78
N GLN A 192 6.41 0.17 -13.33
CA GLN A 192 6.90 0.48 -14.67
C GLN A 192 5.86 0.13 -15.74
N SER A 193 5.18 -1.01 -15.62
CA SER A 193 4.16 -1.46 -16.58
C SER A 193 2.97 -0.52 -16.69
N ILE A 194 2.61 0.16 -15.60
CA ILE A 194 1.54 1.18 -15.58
C ILE A 194 2.04 2.60 -15.90
N GLY A 195 3.31 2.73 -16.29
CA GLY A 195 3.91 3.98 -16.76
C GLY A 195 4.53 4.87 -15.67
N ILE A 196 4.78 4.35 -14.47
CA ILE A 196 5.54 5.04 -13.42
C ILE A 196 7.02 4.65 -13.59
N ALA A 197 7.75 5.41 -14.41
CA ALA A 197 9.14 5.11 -14.74
C ALA A 197 10.14 5.55 -13.66
N GLU A 198 9.91 6.70 -13.02
CA GLU A 198 10.79 7.29 -11.99
C GLU A 198 10.48 6.69 -10.60
N VAL A 199 10.78 5.40 -10.43
CA VAL A 199 10.44 4.65 -9.22
C VAL A 199 11.28 5.08 -8.00
N ASP A 200 12.45 5.68 -8.23
CA ASP A 200 13.28 6.33 -7.20
C ASP A 200 12.50 7.40 -6.40
N LYS A 201 11.55 8.08 -7.05
CA LYS A 201 10.67 9.08 -6.41
C LYS A 201 9.50 8.47 -5.64
N HIS A 202 9.24 7.18 -5.84
CA HIS A 202 8.08 6.45 -5.30
C HIS A 202 8.48 5.17 -4.56
N THR A 203 9.70 5.12 -4.02
CA THR A 203 10.28 3.95 -3.34
C THR A 203 9.42 3.41 -2.20
N ASN A 204 8.60 4.24 -1.56
CA ASN A 204 7.66 3.81 -0.53
C ASN A 204 6.68 2.74 -1.03
N LEU A 205 6.35 2.75 -2.32
CA LEU A 205 5.45 1.79 -2.95
C LEU A 205 6.10 0.42 -3.14
N LEU A 206 7.43 0.31 -3.27
CA LEU A 206 8.13 -0.96 -3.53
C LEU A 206 7.87 -2.01 -2.45
N SER A 207 7.67 -1.58 -1.20
CA SER A 207 7.31 -2.47 -0.08
C SER A 207 5.85 -2.93 -0.07
N CYS A 208 5.02 -2.44 -0.99
CA CYS A 208 3.59 -2.76 -1.05
C CYS A 208 3.33 -3.99 -1.92
N SER A 209 2.30 -4.74 -1.54
CA SER A 209 1.81 -5.90 -2.30
C SER A 209 1.08 -5.45 -3.56
N VAL A 210 1.46 -6.00 -4.72
CA VAL A 210 0.78 -5.67 -5.98
C VAL A 210 -0.65 -6.18 -5.91
N GLU A 211 -0.81 -7.45 -5.54
CA GLU A 211 -2.06 -8.20 -5.53
C GLU A 211 -2.99 -7.74 -4.41
N GLU A 212 -2.46 -7.54 -3.20
CA GLU A 212 -3.32 -7.24 -2.03
C GLU A 212 -3.54 -5.74 -1.83
N LYS A 213 -2.70 -4.88 -2.45
CA LYS A 213 -2.74 -3.43 -2.18
C LYS A 213 -2.85 -2.59 -3.45
N LEU A 214 -1.99 -2.77 -4.44
CA LEU A 214 -1.95 -1.85 -5.57
C LEU A 214 -3.11 -2.10 -6.56
N LEU A 215 -3.29 -3.35 -7.00
CA LEU A 215 -4.35 -3.75 -7.94
C LEU A 215 -5.77 -3.46 -7.42
N PRO A 216 -6.13 -3.77 -6.16
CA PRO A 216 -7.49 -3.50 -5.66
C PRO A 216 -7.88 -2.02 -5.74
N ARG A 217 -6.91 -1.10 -5.72
CA ARG A 217 -7.19 0.35 -5.85
C ARG A 217 -7.45 0.77 -7.29
N ILE A 218 -6.82 0.11 -8.26
CA ILE A 218 -7.10 0.30 -9.68
C ILE A 218 -8.47 -0.28 -10.00
N GLU A 219 -8.72 -1.52 -9.58
CA GLU A 219 -10.00 -2.20 -9.73
C GLU A 219 -11.15 -1.42 -9.08
N TYR A 220 -10.90 -0.79 -7.93
CA TYR A 220 -11.89 0.07 -7.31
C TYR A 220 -12.25 1.28 -8.18
N LEU A 221 -11.28 1.98 -8.79
CA LEU A 221 -11.58 3.07 -9.70
C LEU A 221 -12.37 2.58 -10.93
N GLU A 222 -12.07 1.38 -11.41
CA GLU A 222 -12.85 0.77 -12.50
C GLU A 222 -14.28 0.45 -12.08
N LYS A 223 -14.46 -0.10 -10.89
CA LYS A 223 -15.77 -0.44 -10.32
C LYS A 223 -16.69 0.78 -10.20
N ILE A 224 -16.15 1.94 -9.87
CA ILE A 224 -16.92 3.20 -9.73
C ILE A 224 -17.11 3.95 -11.06
N GLY A 225 -16.71 3.36 -12.19
CA GLY A 225 -17.05 3.85 -13.52
C GLY A 225 -15.90 4.47 -14.32
N PHE A 226 -14.68 4.53 -13.81
CA PHE A 226 -13.53 4.93 -14.63
C PHE A 226 -13.14 3.81 -15.61
N SER A 227 -12.76 4.16 -16.83
CA SER A 227 -12.18 3.16 -17.74
C SER A 227 -10.83 2.68 -17.21
N HIS A 228 -10.42 1.44 -17.51
CA HIS A 228 -9.09 0.93 -17.15
C HIS A 228 -7.96 1.90 -17.52
N ARG A 229 -8.03 2.48 -18.74
CA ARG A 229 -7.07 3.48 -19.22
C ARG A 229 -7.07 4.75 -18.36
N ASP A 230 -8.25 5.24 -17.98
CA ASP A 230 -8.37 6.43 -17.13
C ASP A 230 -7.84 6.13 -15.72
N SER A 231 -8.21 4.99 -15.13
CA SER A 231 -7.70 4.54 -13.82
C SER A 231 -6.17 4.50 -13.82
N LEU A 232 -5.54 3.81 -14.78
CA LEU A 232 -4.08 3.79 -14.91
C LEU A 232 -3.49 5.19 -15.08
N SER A 233 -4.12 6.05 -15.90
CA SER A 233 -3.68 7.43 -16.10
C SER A 233 -3.75 8.27 -14.82
N MET A 234 -4.74 8.03 -13.95
CA MET A 234 -4.84 8.69 -12.65
C MET A 234 -3.71 8.26 -11.71
N PHE A 235 -3.48 6.95 -11.56
CA PHE A 235 -2.38 6.43 -10.73
C PHE A 235 -1.00 6.82 -11.25
N ARG A 236 -0.80 6.87 -12.57
CA ARG A 236 0.44 7.33 -13.17
C ARG A 236 0.72 8.80 -12.89
N ARG A 237 -0.30 9.68 -13.00
CA ARG A 237 -0.15 11.12 -12.74
C ARG A 237 -0.07 11.46 -11.25
N PHE A 238 -0.61 10.60 -10.39
CA PHE A 238 -0.59 10.79 -8.94
C PHE A 238 -0.41 9.46 -8.19
N PRO A 239 0.81 8.89 -8.14
CA PRO A 239 1.06 7.59 -7.50
C PRO A 239 0.72 7.52 -6.01
N GLN A 240 0.61 8.67 -5.33
CA GLN A 240 0.15 8.73 -3.93
C GLN A 240 -1.27 8.17 -3.74
N LEU A 241 -2.07 8.04 -4.81
CA LEU A 241 -3.36 7.33 -4.74
C LEU A 241 -3.22 5.91 -4.15
N PHE A 242 -2.12 5.22 -4.42
CA PHE A 242 -1.86 3.89 -3.84
C PHE A 242 -1.75 3.88 -2.31
N CYS A 243 -1.54 5.05 -1.69
CA CYS A 243 -1.43 5.18 -0.25
C CYS A 243 -2.77 5.41 0.45
N TYR A 244 -3.84 5.75 -0.27
CA TYR A 244 -5.15 5.99 0.34
C TYR A 244 -5.93 4.68 0.56
N SER A 245 -6.78 4.67 1.59
CA SER A 245 -7.71 3.57 1.87
C SER A 245 -8.88 3.61 0.89
N ILE A 246 -9.36 2.45 0.46
CA ILE A 246 -10.58 2.40 -0.35
C ILE A 246 -11.76 2.85 0.52
N LYS A 247 -11.96 2.20 1.67
CA LYS A 247 -13.09 2.45 2.58
C LYS A 247 -13.04 3.82 3.24
N ASP A 248 -11.88 4.24 3.73
CA ASP A 248 -11.80 5.45 4.55
C ASP A 248 -11.48 6.71 3.74
N ASN A 249 -11.30 6.59 2.42
CA ASN A 249 -10.91 7.72 1.59
C ASN A 249 -11.60 7.74 0.23
N PHE A 250 -11.45 6.69 -0.58
CA PHE A 250 -12.00 6.72 -1.94
C PHE A 250 -13.52 6.64 -1.95
N GLU A 251 -14.12 5.69 -1.23
CA GLU A 251 -15.58 5.53 -1.10
C GLU A 251 -16.27 6.82 -0.63
N PRO A 252 -15.96 7.35 0.57
CA PRO A 252 -16.69 8.52 1.09
C PRO A 252 -16.47 9.78 0.25
N LYS A 253 -15.34 9.94 -0.43
CA LYS A 253 -15.11 11.09 -1.32
C LYS A 253 -15.81 10.92 -2.65
N PHE A 254 -15.82 9.71 -3.20
CA PHE A 254 -16.54 9.42 -4.42
C PHE A 254 -18.04 9.65 -4.21
N ASP A 255 -18.61 9.09 -3.14
CA ASP A 255 -20.01 9.26 -2.80
C ASP A 255 -20.35 10.75 -2.66
N TYR A 256 -19.51 11.52 -1.96
CA TYR A 256 -19.73 12.96 -1.84
C TYR A 256 -19.64 13.69 -3.19
N PHE A 257 -18.62 13.41 -4.01
CA PHE A 257 -18.46 14.11 -5.29
C PHE A 257 -19.55 13.78 -6.30
N VAL A 258 -19.94 12.52 -6.41
CA VAL A 258 -20.83 12.07 -7.48
C VAL A 258 -22.28 12.04 -7.03
N VAL A 259 -22.56 11.52 -5.83
CA VAL A 259 -23.93 11.39 -5.33
C VAL A 259 -24.40 12.70 -4.71
N GLU A 260 -23.63 13.30 -3.79
CA GLU A 260 -24.08 14.51 -3.10
C GLU A 260 -23.85 15.81 -3.91
N MET A 261 -22.72 15.92 -4.62
CA MET A 261 -22.41 17.13 -5.41
C MET A 261 -22.83 17.04 -6.89
N GLY A 262 -23.25 15.86 -7.37
CA GLY A 262 -23.65 15.67 -8.77
C GLY A 262 -22.52 15.87 -9.80
N ARG A 263 -21.25 15.62 -9.43
CA ARG A 263 -20.10 15.87 -10.33
C ARG A 263 -19.86 14.74 -11.31
N ASP A 264 -19.46 15.11 -12.53
CA ASP A 264 -19.05 14.18 -13.57
C ASP A 264 -17.69 13.54 -13.24
N LEU A 265 -17.56 12.23 -13.47
CA LEU A 265 -16.32 11.48 -13.38
C LEU A 265 -15.20 12.10 -14.24
N LYS A 266 -15.56 12.70 -15.38
CA LYS A 266 -14.61 13.43 -16.24
C LYS A 266 -13.93 14.56 -15.47
N GLU A 267 -14.60 15.27 -14.58
CA GLU A 267 -13.95 16.33 -13.79
C GLU A 267 -12.98 15.73 -12.77
N LEU A 268 -13.35 14.62 -12.13
CA LEU A 268 -12.51 13.92 -11.15
C LEU A 268 -11.25 13.32 -11.77
N LYS A 269 -11.36 12.79 -12.99
CA LYS A 269 -10.20 12.20 -13.69
C LYS A 269 -9.18 13.26 -14.09
N GLU A 270 -9.59 14.49 -14.41
CA GLU A 270 -8.65 15.53 -14.85
C GLU A 270 -7.65 15.89 -13.74
N PHE A 271 -8.06 15.79 -12.48
CA PHE A 271 -7.20 16.10 -11.32
C PHE A 271 -7.37 15.10 -10.18
N PRO A 272 -6.65 13.96 -10.21
CA PRO A 272 -6.81 12.88 -9.24
C PRO A 272 -6.47 13.29 -7.79
N GLN A 273 -5.74 14.38 -7.60
CA GLN A 273 -5.41 14.93 -6.29
C GLN A 273 -6.64 15.43 -5.52
N TYR A 274 -7.83 15.52 -6.11
CA TYR A 274 -9.05 15.75 -5.33
C TYR A 274 -9.23 14.73 -4.20
N PHE A 275 -8.85 13.47 -4.43
CA PHE A 275 -8.86 12.42 -3.39
C PHE A 275 -7.80 12.63 -2.30
N SER A 276 -6.85 13.56 -2.45
CA SER A 276 -5.91 13.95 -1.38
C SER A 276 -6.46 15.00 -0.43
N PHE A 277 -7.47 15.77 -0.86
CA PHE A 277 -8.06 16.80 -0.02
C PHE A 277 -8.90 16.19 1.11
N SER A 278 -8.94 16.89 2.24
CA SER A 278 -9.77 16.48 3.37
C SER A 278 -11.25 16.64 3.03
N LEU A 279 -12.02 15.57 3.17
CA LEU A 279 -13.47 15.59 2.98
C LEU A 279 -14.11 16.59 3.96
N GLU A 280 -13.87 16.38 5.25
CA GLU A 280 -14.49 17.15 6.33
C GLU A 280 -13.95 18.57 6.48
N LYS A 281 -12.66 18.82 6.20
CA LYS A 281 -12.05 20.14 6.43
C LYS A 281 -11.99 21.04 5.20
N ARG A 282 -12.22 20.50 4.00
CA ARG A 282 -12.06 21.27 2.75
C ARG A 282 -13.19 21.04 1.76
N ILE A 283 -13.52 19.80 1.45
CA ILE A 283 -14.50 19.51 0.39
C ILE A 283 -15.91 19.90 0.84
N LYS A 284 -16.40 19.31 1.94
CA LYS A 284 -17.76 19.57 2.45
C LYS A 284 -17.99 21.03 2.83
N PRO A 285 -17.13 21.70 3.62
CA PRO A 285 -17.39 23.06 4.05
C PRO A 285 -17.46 24.03 2.87
N ARG A 286 -16.60 23.86 1.86
CA ARG A 286 -16.60 24.73 0.69
C ARG A 286 -17.81 24.47 -0.21
N HIS A 287 -18.20 23.21 -0.40
CA HIS A 287 -19.43 22.89 -1.13
C HIS A 287 -20.65 23.49 -0.44
N GLN A 288 -20.80 23.32 0.88
CA GLN A 288 -21.90 23.88 1.66
C GLN A 288 -21.96 25.41 1.57
N SER A 289 -20.83 26.12 1.71
CA SER A 289 -20.80 27.58 1.53
C SER A 289 -21.22 28.03 0.13
N CYS A 290 -20.93 27.24 -0.91
CA CYS A 290 -21.41 27.52 -2.26
C CYS A 290 -22.93 27.31 -2.38
N VAL A 291 -23.46 26.22 -1.82
CA VAL A 291 -24.90 25.92 -1.80
C VAL A 291 -25.70 26.99 -1.04
N GLU A 292 -25.25 27.39 0.15
CA GLU A 292 -25.88 28.46 0.95
C GLU A 292 -25.97 29.79 0.21
N LYS A 293 -25.04 30.04 -0.72
CA LYS A 293 -25.00 31.25 -1.56
C LYS A 293 -25.61 31.04 -2.94
N GLY A 294 -26.14 29.86 -3.24
CA GLY A 294 -26.75 29.53 -4.53
C GLY A 294 -25.77 29.56 -5.71
N VAL A 295 -24.48 29.31 -5.47
CA VAL A 295 -23.44 29.28 -6.52
C VAL A 295 -22.90 27.87 -6.72
N CYS A 296 -22.51 27.53 -7.95
CA CYS A 296 -21.85 26.25 -8.25
C CYS A 296 -20.50 26.48 -8.92
N PHE A 297 -19.41 26.34 -8.16
CA PHE A 297 -18.06 26.47 -8.73
C PHE A 297 -17.56 25.16 -9.34
N PRO A 298 -16.76 25.23 -10.41
CA PRO A 298 -15.93 24.11 -10.86
C PRO A 298 -14.97 23.64 -9.75
N LEU A 299 -14.68 22.33 -9.67
CA LEU A 299 -13.79 21.74 -8.67
C LEU A 299 -12.40 22.39 -8.61
N PRO A 300 -11.78 22.84 -9.72
CA PRO A 300 -10.54 23.60 -9.64
C PRO A 300 -10.66 24.87 -8.79
N ILE A 301 -11.73 25.64 -8.97
CA ILE A 301 -11.96 26.88 -8.21
C ILE A 301 -12.33 26.54 -6.77
N LEU A 302 -13.19 25.54 -6.60
CA LEU A 302 -13.67 25.11 -5.30
C LEU A 302 -12.54 24.56 -4.43
N LEU A 303 -11.64 23.74 -4.98
CA LEU A 303 -10.73 22.92 -4.18
C LEU A 303 -9.25 23.23 -4.36
N LYS A 304 -8.79 23.89 -5.43
CA LYS A 304 -7.35 24.19 -5.61
C LYS A 304 -6.96 25.55 -5.05
N THR A 305 -7.91 26.46 -4.88
CA THR A 305 -7.67 27.83 -4.39
C THR A 305 -7.34 27.87 -2.89
N SER A 306 -6.61 28.91 -2.47
CA SER A 306 -6.40 29.17 -1.04
C SER A 306 -7.72 29.52 -0.34
N ASN A 307 -7.75 29.49 1.00
CA ASN A 307 -8.96 29.88 1.75
C ASN A 307 -9.36 31.34 1.50
N ALA A 308 -8.38 32.24 1.37
CA ALA A 308 -8.64 33.64 1.05
C ALA A 308 -9.27 33.77 -0.35
N GLN A 309 -8.60 33.21 -1.38
CA GLN A 309 -9.10 33.25 -2.75
C GLN A 309 -10.48 32.62 -2.93
N PHE A 310 -10.76 31.53 -2.20
CA PHE A 310 -12.09 30.91 -2.22
C PHE A 310 -13.16 31.86 -1.66
N ARG A 311 -12.89 32.49 -0.51
CA ARG A 311 -13.82 33.45 0.11
C ARG A 311 -14.04 34.68 -0.75
N ASP A 312 -12.96 35.27 -1.28
CA ASP A 312 -13.04 36.46 -2.12
C ASP A 312 -13.91 36.18 -3.36
N ARG A 313 -13.73 35.01 -3.99
CA ARG A 313 -14.55 34.60 -5.15
C ARG A 313 -16.02 34.36 -4.78
N LEU A 314 -16.27 33.75 -3.63
CA LEU A 314 -17.62 33.52 -3.13
C LEU A 314 -18.34 34.85 -2.87
N GLU A 315 -17.66 35.81 -2.25
CA GLU A 315 -18.18 37.14 -1.93
C GLU A 315 -18.50 37.95 -3.20
N ILE A 316 -17.61 37.96 -4.19
CA ILE A 316 -17.84 38.65 -5.48
C ILE A 316 -19.12 38.14 -6.16
N CYS A 317 -19.37 36.82 -6.13
CA CYS A 317 -20.54 36.22 -6.75
C CYS A 317 -21.85 36.49 -5.98
N CYS A 318 -21.76 36.85 -4.70
CA CYS A 318 -22.93 37.23 -3.89
C CYS A 318 -23.28 38.71 -4.04
N ASN A 319 -22.29 39.56 -4.29
CA ASN A 319 -22.44 41.02 -4.36
C ASN A 319 -22.77 41.52 -5.78
N THR A 320 -22.53 40.68 -6.79
CA THR A 320 -23.05 40.89 -8.15
C THR A 320 -24.33 40.08 -8.30
N SER A 321 -25.38 40.66 -8.90
CA SER A 321 -26.66 39.97 -9.14
C SER A 321 -26.41 38.54 -9.64
N LEU A 322 -27.14 37.56 -9.09
CA LEU A 322 -26.97 36.11 -9.37
C LEU A 322 -26.50 35.89 -10.81
N PRO A 323 -25.36 35.19 -11.04
CA PRO A 323 -24.80 35.06 -12.37
C PRO A 323 -25.87 34.50 -13.32
N PHE A 324 -26.11 35.19 -14.43
CA PHE A 324 -27.06 34.77 -15.47
C PHE A 324 -26.80 33.30 -15.87
N LYS A 325 -27.85 32.57 -16.25
CA LYS A 325 -27.78 31.15 -16.68
C LYS A 325 -26.76 30.87 -17.81
N SER A 326 -26.27 31.91 -18.48
CA SER A 326 -25.23 31.89 -19.52
C SER A 326 -23.80 32.07 -18.98
N SER A 327 -23.60 32.23 -17.67
CA SER A 327 -22.28 32.41 -17.06
C SER A 327 -21.52 31.08 -17.00
N PRO A 328 -20.19 31.06 -17.24
CA PRO A 328 -19.35 29.87 -17.01
C PRO A 328 -19.32 29.40 -15.54
N LEU A 329 -19.88 30.21 -14.62
CA LEU A 329 -20.03 29.92 -13.20
C LEU A 329 -21.42 29.35 -12.85
N TRP A 330 -22.32 29.25 -13.84
CA TRP A 330 -23.62 28.61 -13.71
C TRP A 330 -23.51 27.17 -14.22
N CYS A 331 -23.71 26.18 -13.35
CA CYS A 331 -23.77 24.77 -13.73
C CYS A 331 -25.24 24.35 -13.77
N THR A 332 -25.70 23.80 -14.90
CA THR A 332 -27.11 23.46 -15.15
C THR A 332 -27.58 22.18 -14.47
N ASP A 333 -26.67 21.36 -13.92
CA ASP A 333 -26.98 19.98 -13.53
C ASP A 333 -26.94 19.75 -12.01
N CYS A 334 -26.89 20.82 -11.21
CA CYS A 334 -27.22 20.72 -9.79
C CYS A 334 -28.71 20.97 -9.64
N ASP A 335 -29.54 19.93 -9.76
CA ASP A 335 -30.96 19.97 -9.37
C ASP A 335 -31.04 20.27 -7.87
N ILE A 336 -31.10 21.55 -7.52
CA ILE A 336 -31.28 22.05 -6.14
C ILE A 336 -32.72 21.81 -5.63
N HIS A 337 -33.58 21.11 -6.40
CA HIS A 337 -34.99 20.89 -6.08
C HIS A 337 -35.40 19.42 -5.90
N SER A 338 -34.52 18.56 -5.38
CA SER A 338 -34.94 17.24 -4.88
C SER A 338 -34.33 16.96 -3.50
N ILE A 339 -34.77 17.74 -2.51
CA ILE A 339 -34.82 17.35 -1.09
C ILE A 339 -36.25 17.60 -0.60
#